data_AF-A0A9X4HTV3-F1
#
_entry.id   AF-A0A9X4HTV3-F1
#
_cell.length_a   1.000
_cell.length_b   1.000
_cell.length_c   1.000
_cell.angle_alpha   90.00
_cell.angle_beta   90.00
_cell.angle_gamma   90.00
#
_symmetry.space_group_name_H-M   'P 1'
#
loop_
_entity.id
_entity.type
_entity.pdbx_description
1 polymer ?
#
loop_
_entity_poly.entity_id
_entity_poly.type
_entity_poly.pdbx_seq_one_letter_code
_entity_poly.pdbx_strand_id
1 'polypeptide(L)'
;MIGTPCKYVQQYYQVPACIGRRVIAYGKPGVITDDFGHYIGITLDESTKRHPGRYHPVDGIEYGEMAKALPKPPRRTNYDRYYDEEWNCDFHEFLGINRPHREKRKHEGQWQYRMYRSRSGWRGSCDRDIEGEWCPTAPLAKASYKAALLRRKTA
;
A
#
# COMPACT_ATOMS: atom_id res chain seq x y z
N MET A 1 19.34 1.52 -16.98
CA MET A 1 20.25 1.95 -18.07
C MET A 1 19.39 2.59 -19.14
N ILE A 2 19.61 3.88 -19.45
CA ILE A 2 18.86 4.58 -20.51
C ILE A 2 19.30 4.02 -21.86
N GLY A 3 18.36 3.76 -22.76
CA GLY A 3 18.62 3.22 -24.10
C GLY A 3 18.59 1.69 -24.20
N THR A 4 18.33 0.97 -23.10
CA THR A 4 18.15 -0.50 -23.16
C THR A 4 16.90 -0.84 -23.99
N PRO A 5 17.01 -1.61 -25.08
CA PRO A 5 15.88 -1.94 -25.93
C PRO A 5 14.97 -3.00 -25.28
N CYS A 6 13.65 -2.80 -25.35
CA CYS A 6 12.67 -3.82 -25.01
C CYS A 6 12.62 -4.87 -26.13
N LYS A 7 13.55 -5.85 -26.11
CA LYS A 7 13.85 -6.73 -27.26
C LYS A 7 12.61 -7.42 -27.82
N TYR A 8 11.77 -8.00 -26.96
CA TYR A 8 10.56 -8.70 -27.39
C TYR A 8 9.59 -7.74 -28.08
N VAL A 9 9.35 -6.58 -27.46
CA VAL A 9 8.43 -5.56 -27.97
C VAL A 9 8.90 -5.01 -29.32
N GLN A 10 10.19 -4.69 -29.44
CA GLN A 10 10.77 -4.19 -30.69
C GLN A 10 10.70 -5.23 -31.81
N GLN A 11 10.94 -6.50 -31.50
CA GLN A 11 10.94 -7.57 -32.51
C GLN A 11 9.52 -7.93 -32.96
N TYR A 12 8.58 -8.04 -32.02
CA TYR A 12 7.22 -8.50 -32.30
C TYR A 12 6.31 -7.38 -32.80
N TYR A 13 6.29 -6.23 -32.12
CA TYR A 13 5.40 -5.10 -32.45
C TYR A 13 6.08 -4.06 -33.35
N GLN A 14 7.37 -4.19 -33.64
CA GLN A 14 8.13 -3.28 -34.52
C GLN A 14 8.10 -1.80 -34.09
N VAL A 15 7.92 -1.55 -32.79
CA VAL A 15 7.91 -0.21 -32.20
C VAL A 15 9.26 0.16 -31.58
N PRO A 16 9.66 1.45 -31.55
CA PRO A 16 10.95 1.90 -31.02
C PRO A 16 10.96 1.98 -29.47
N ALA A 17 10.49 0.95 -28.79
CA ALA A 17 10.37 0.88 -27.33
C ALA A 17 11.74 0.65 -26.66
N CYS A 18 12.24 1.66 -25.92
CA CYS A 18 13.49 1.58 -25.16
C CYS A 18 13.29 2.15 -23.75
N ILE A 19 13.97 1.57 -22.75
CA ILE A 19 14.02 2.12 -21.40
C ILE A 19 14.60 3.54 -21.44
N GLY A 20 13.90 4.48 -20.82
CA GLY A 20 14.21 5.89 -20.81
C GLY A 20 13.61 6.68 -21.97
N ARG A 21 12.78 6.09 -22.83
CA ARG A 21 12.07 6.84 -23.89
C ARG A 21 10.86 7.59 -23.34
N ARG A 22 10.67 8.84 -23.75
CA ARG A 22 9.46 9.62 -23.47
C ARG A 22 8.33 9.11 -24.33
N VAL A 23 7.16 8.97 -23.71
CA VAL A 23 5.95 8.47 -24.37
C VAL A 23 4.75 9.26 -23.88
N ILE A 24 3.74 9.39 -24.73
CA ILE A 24 2.40 9.86 -24.34
C ILE A 24 1.50 8.63 -24.35
N ALA A 25 1.07 8.19 -23.17
CA ALA A 25 0.21 7.04 -22.99
C ALA A 25 -1.21 7.51 -22.70
N TYR A 26 -2.15 7.25 -23.61
CA TYR A 26 -3.55 7.69 -23.53
C TYR A 26 -3.68 9.18 -23.18
N GLY A 27 -2.90 10.04 -23.85
CA GLY A 27 -2.87 11.49 -23.62
C GLY A 27 -2.08 11.95 -22.40
N LYS A 28 -1.43 11.03 -21.66
CA LYS A 28 -0.65 11.36 -20.46
C LYS A 28 0.85 11.16 -20.69
N PRO A 29 1.70 12.18 -20.43
CA PRO A 29 3.14 12.05 -20.61
C PRO A 29 3.77 11.14 -19.55
N GLY A 30 4.73 10.33 -19.99
CA GLY A 30 5.49 9.42 -19.13
C GLY A 30 6.83 9.00 -19.74
N VAL A 31 7.51 8.11 -19.03
CA VAL A 31 8.80 7.54 -19.43
C VAL A 31 8.72 6.02 -19.31
N ILE A 32 9.21 5.29 -20.31
CA ILE A 32 9.38 3.83 -20.22
C ILE A 32 10.49 3.55 -19.20
N THR A 33 10.19 2.85 -18.11
CA THR A 33 11.18 2.51 -17.08
C THR A 33 11.50 1.03 -17.02
N ASP A 34 10.55 0.17 -17.39
CA ASP A 34 10.65 -1.28 -17.21
C ASP A 34 10.14 -2.05 -18.44
N ASP A 35 10.68 -3.26 -18.62
CA ASP A 35 10.25 -4.21 -19.66
C ASP A 35 9.42 -5.32 -19.01
N PHE A 36 8.19 -5.51 -19.49
CA PHE A 36 7.27 -6.57 -19.05
C PHE A 36 6.96 -7.57 -20.17
N GLY A 37 7.86 -7.73 -21.15
CA GLY A 37 7.72 -8.70 -22.24
C GLY A 37 6.76 -8.21 -23.32
N HIS A 38 5.48 -8.58 -23.22
CA HIS A 38 4.44 -8.08 -24.15
C HIS A 38 3.96 -6.66 -23.84
N TYR A 39 4.28 -6.16 -22.65
CA TYR A 39 3.86 -4.85 -22.18
C TYR A 39 5.08 -3.97 -21.89
N ILE A 40 4.93 -2.67 -22.07
CA ILE A 40 5.92 -1.68 -21.66
C ILE A 40 5.54 -1.07 -20.32
N GLY A 41 6.52 -0.95 -19.42
CA GLY A 41 6.36 -0.31 -18.12
C GLY A 41 6.54 1.19 -18.23
N ILE A 42 5.44 1.96 -18.21
CA ILE A 42 5.49 3.42 -18.31
C ILE A 42 5.24 4.01 -16.92
N THR A 43 6.17 4.83 -16.46
CA THR A 43 5.97 5.70 -15.29
C THR A 43 5.46 7.06 -15.77
N LEU A 44 4.20 7.37 -15.44
CA LEU A 44 3.59 8.66 -15.78
C LEU A 44 4.16 9.78 -14.90
N ASP A 45 4.31 10.99 -15.46
CA ASP A 45 4.84 12.15 -14.73
C ASP A 45 3.91 12.56 -13.58
N GLU A 46 2.60 12.38 -13.74
CA GLU A 46 1.58 12.65 -12.72
C GLU A 46 1.57 11.61 -11.57
N SER A 47 2.22 10.47 -11.75
CA SER A 47 2.11 9.37 -10.79
C SER A 47 2.86 9.69 -9.48
N THR A 48 2.11 9.90 -8.39
CA THR A 48 2.70 10.22 -7.08
C THR A 48 3.54 9.08 -6.54
N LYS A 49 3.11 7.85 -6.82
CA LYS A 49 3.81 6.65 -6.38
C LYS A 49 4.96 6.25 -7.32
N ARG A 50 5.06 6.83 -8.52
CA ARG A 50 6.11 6.55 -9.52
C ARG A 50 6.29 5.06 -9.84
N HIS A 51 5.19 4.29 -9.81
CA HIS A 51 5.22 2.89 -10.23
C HIS A 51 5.03 2.80 -11.75
N PRO A 52 5.76 1.91 -12.43
CA PRO A 52 5.52 1.59 -13.83
C PRO A 52 4.15 0.93 -13.99
N GLY A 53 3.25 1.56 -14.74
CA GLY A 53 2.03 0.91 -15.22
C GLY A 53 2.34 0.01 -16.41
N ARG A 54 1.59 -1.08 -16.57
CA ARG A 54 1.68 -1.93 -17.78
C ARG A 54 0.84 -1.33 -18.88
N TYR A 55 1.46 -1.01 -20.01
CA TYR A 55 0.79 -0.49 -21.20
C TYR A 55 1.06 -1.37 -22.40
N HIS A 56 0.07 -1.50 -23.28
CA HIS A 56 0.27 -2.22 -24.53
C HIS A 56 1.13 -1.36 -25.47
N PRO A 57 2.16 -1.92 -26.14
CA PRO A 57 3.12 -1.12 -26.89
C PRO A 57 2.54 -0.36 -28.10
N VAL A 58 1.39 -0.81 -28.61
CA VAL A 58 0.77 -0.28 -29.84
C VAL A 58 -0.51 0.51 -29.53
N ASP A 59 -1.14 0.29 -28.39
CA ASP A 59 -2.46 0.87 -28.11
C ASP A 59 -2.34 2.18 -27.32
N GLY A 60 -2.67 3.29 -27.97
CA GLY A 60 -2.69 4.61 -27.33
C GLY A 60 -1.32 5.12 -26.88
N ILE A 61 -0.23 4.66 -27.50
CA ILE A 61 1.15 5.08 -27.16
C ILE A 61 1.75 5.87 -28.31
N GLU A 62 2.18 7.09 -28.02
CA GLU A 62 3.01 7.90 -28.91
C GLU A 62 4.45 7.89 -28.41
N TYR A 63 5.39 7.50 -29.28
CA TYR A 63 6.81 7.43 -28.95
C TYR A 63 7.52 8.73 -29.31
N GLY A 64 8.18 9.34 -28.33
CA GLY A 64 8.96 10.56 -28.50
C GLY A 64 10.47 10.33 -28.40
N GLU A 65 11.15 11.38 -27.94
CA GLU A 65 12.60 11.40 -27.74
C GLU A 65 13.05 10.63 -26.49
N MET A 66 14.36 10.45 -26.35
CA MET A 66 14.94 9.88 -25.14
C MET A 66 14.91 10.89 -23.99
N ALA A 67 14.50 10.46 -22.81
CA ALA A 67 14.56 11.27 -21.60
C ALA A 67 16.01 11.49 -21.18
N LYS A 68 16.31 12.71 -20.69
CA LYS A 68 17.63 13.08 -20.16
C LYS A 68 17.99 12.30 -18.89
N ALA A 69 16.98 11.91 -18.11
CA ALA A 69 17.14 11.15 -16.87
C ALA A 69 15.91 10.28 -16.65
N LEU A 70 16.10 9.14 -15.96
CA LEU A 70 14.99 8.31 -15.50
C LEU A 70 14.31 8.97 -14.30
N PRO A 71 12.98 8.80 -14.14
CA PRO A 71 12.32 9.20 -12.92
C PRO A 71 12.93 8.47 -11.72
N LYS A 72 12.98 9.14 -10.57
CA LYS A 72 13.44 8.51 -9.33
C LYS A 72 12.56 7.29 -9.02
N PRO A 73 13.16 6.15 -8.62
CA PRO A 73 12.38 4.97 -8.29
C PRO A 73 11.35 5.26 -7.19
N PRO A 74 10.24 4.51 -7.15
CA PRO A 74 9.22 4.64 -6.12
C PRO A 74 9.86 4.47 -4.74
N ARG A 75 9.39 5.25 -3.75
CA ARG A 75 9.83 5.06 -2.38
C ARG A 75 9.27 3.72 -1.89
N ARG A 76 10.13 2.76 -1.57
CA ARG A 76 9.72 1.50 -0.95
C ARG A 76 8.93 1.78 0.33
N THR A 77 7.73 1.21 0.39
CA THR A 77 6.85 1.29 1.56
C THR A 77 7.07 0.10 2.49
N ASN A 78 6.61 0.21 3.73
CA ASN A 78 6.59 -0.93 4.65
C ASN A 78 5.76 -2.10 4.10
N TYR A 79 4.76 -1.82 3.26
CA TYR A 79 3.94 -2.84 2.62
C TYR A 79 4.71 -3.60 1.54
N ASP A 80 5.49 -2.91 0.72
CA ASP A 80 6.36 -3.56 -0.27
C ASP A 80 7.37 -4.49 0.43
N ARG A 81 7.94 -4.02 1.55
CA ARG A 81 8.86 -4.82 2.36
C ARG A 81 8.20 -6.06 2.98
N TYR A 82 6.97 -5.93 3.46
CA TYR A 82 6.19 -7.07 3.99
C TYR A 82 5.94 -8.16 2.94
N TYR A 83 5.69 -7.77 1.68
CA TYR A 83 5.51 -8.72 0.57
C TYR A 83 6.81 -9.40 0.13
N ASP A 84 7.93 -8.68 0.13
CA ASP A 84 9.24 -9.22 -0.28
C ASP A 84 9.77 -10.29 0.71
N GLU A 85 9.45 -10.17 2.00
CA GLU A 85 10.09 -10.95 3.07
C GLU A 85 9.33 -12.24 3.49
N GLU A 86 8.29 -12.67 2.75
CA GLU A 86 7.50 -13.90 3.01
C GLU A 86 7.19 -14.15 4.50
N TRP A 87 6.58 -13.17 5.17
CA TRP A 87 6.23 -13.29 6.58
C TRP A 87 4.96 -14.14 6.79
N ASN A 88 5.01 -15.04 7.78
CA ASN A 88 3.84 -15.78 8.28
C ASN A 88 3.02 -15.00 9.33
N CYS A 89 3.19 -13.67 9.43
CA CYS A 89 2.51 -12.80 10.40
C CYS A 89 1.56 -11.83 9.71
N ASP A 90 0.59 -11.26 10.42
CA ASP A 90 -0.28 -10.24 9.84
C ASP A 90 0.48 -8.89 9.68
N PHE A 91 0.10 -8.06 8.70
CA PHE A 91 0.78 -6.77 8.42
C PHE A 91 0.93 -5.84 9.64
N HIS A 92 -0.02 -5.86 10.58
CA HIS A 92 0.08 -5.04 11.80
C HIS A 92 1.15 -5.54 12.78
N GLU A 93 1.42 -6.85 12.80
CA GLU A 93 2.49 -7.46 13.59
C GLU A 93 3.85 -7.12 12.98
N PHE A 94 3.96 -7.15 11.64
CA PHE A 94 5.13 -6.66 10.92
C PHE A 94 5.47 -5.20 11.25
N LEU A 95 4.44 -4.35 11.40
CA LEU A 95 4.63 -2.95 11.82
C LEU A 95 4.91 -2.79 13.33
N GLY A 96 4.89 -3.87 14.12
CA GLY A 96 5.01 -3.81 15.58
C GLY A 96 3.83 -3.12 16.26
N ILE A 97 2.67 -3.02 15.60
CA ILE A 97 1.50 -2.32 16.09
C ILE A 97 0.67 -3.27 16.95
N ASN A 98 0.61 -2.96 18.26
CA ASN A 98 -0.30 -3.65 19.17
C ASN A 98 -1.76 -3.24 18.92
N ARG A 99 -2.53 -4.13 18.29
CA ARG A 99 -3.91 -3.89 17.85
C ARG A 99 -4.90 -3.93 19.02
N PRO A 100 -5.93 -3.05 19.02
CA PRO A 100 -7.02 -3.19 19.96
C PRO A 100 -7.95 -4.33 19.55
N HIS A 101 -8.45 -5.03 20.55
CA HIS A 101 -9.46 -6.08 20.42
C HIS A 101 -10.85 -5.52 20.72
N ARG A 102 -11.87 -6.16 20.15
CA ARG A 102 -13.28 -5.86 20.43
C ARG A 102 -13.94 -7.03 21.13
N GLU A 103 -14.59 -6.72 22.23
CA GLU A 103 -15.40 -7.62 23.03
C GLU A 103 -16.88 -7.26 22.91
N LYS A 104 -17.72 -8.28 23.01
CA LYS A 104 -19.18 -8.15 23.08
C LYS A 104 -19.69 -9.00 24.23
N ARG A 105 -20.65 -8.47 24.99
CA ARG A 105 -21.38 -9.21 26.03
C ARG A 105 -22.87 -8.94 25.90
N LYS A 106 -23.68 -9.87 26.38
CA LYS A 106 -25.12 -9.65 26.57
C LYS A 106 -25.34 -9.33 28.04
N HIS A 107 -25.85 -8.14 28.33
CA HIS A 107 -26.15 -7.68 29.68
C HIS A 107 -27.60 -7.19 29.71
N GLU A 108 -28.41 -7.76 30.60
CA GLU A 108 -29.84 -7.43 30.72
C GLU A 108 -30.61 -7.53 29.39
N GLY A 109 -30.30 -8.56 28.59
CA GLY A 109 -30.94 -8.76 27.29
C GLY A 109 -30.37 -7.90 26.15
N GLN A 110 -29.64 -6.82 26.45
CA GLN A 110 -29.05 -5.92 25.47
C GLN A 110 -27.59 -6.27 25.13
N TRP A 111 -27.19 -6.00 23.89
CA TRP A 111 -25.79 -6.15 23.48
C TRP A 111 -24.97 -4.94 23.91
N GLN A 112 -23.85 -5.21 24.58
CA GLN A 112 -22.84 -4.21 24.92
C GLN A 112 -21.52 -4.58 24.28
N TYR A 113 -20.74 -3.57 23.90
CA TYR A 113 -19.46 -3.66 23.23
C TYR A 113 -18.40 -2.91 24.02
N ARG A 114 -17.17 -3.42 24.00
CA ARG A 114 -16.01 -2.77 24.59
C ARG A 114 -14.80 -2.95 23.67
N MET A 115 -13.93 -1.96 23.62
CA MET A 115 -12.61 -2.10 23.01
C MET A 115 -11.53 -2.05 24.09
N TYR A 116 -10.52 -2.89 23.93
CA TYR A 116 -9.39 -2.97 24.85
C TYR A 116 -8.11 -3.31 24.09
N ARG A 117 -6.97 -3.16 24.73
CA ARG A 117 -5.66 -3.62 24.25
C ARG A 117 -4.98 -4.40 25.38
N SER A 118 -4.40 -5.54 25.05
CA SER A 118 -3.56 -6.33 25.97
C SER A 118 -2.09 -5.91 25.82
N ARG A 119 -1.28 -6.04 26.87
CA ARG A 119 0.15 -5.72 26.80
C ARG A 119 0.89 -6.66 25.84
N SER A 120 0.52 -7.93 25.87
CA SER A 120 1.01 -9.01 25.03
C SER A 120 0.49 -9.00 23.58
N GLY A 121 -0.52 -8.18 23.28
CA GLY A 121 -1.16 -8.12 21.96
C GLY A 121 -2.13 -9.26 21.68
N TRP A 122 -2.18 -10.30 22.52
CA TRP A 122 -3.06 -11.45 22.33
C TRP A 122 -4.50 -11.17 22.76
N ARG A 123 -5.46 -11.60 21.92
CA ARG A 123 -6.89 -11.55 22.23
C ARG A 123 -7.20 -12.50 23.39
N GLY A 124 -7.96 -12.02 24.38
CA GLY A 124 -8.39 -12.85 25.51
C GLY A 124 -7.36 -13.00 26.62
N SER A 125 -6.16 -12.42 26.46
CA SER A 125 -5.19 -12.37 27.55
C SER A 125 -5.69 -11.52 28.73
N CYS A 126 -5.28 -11.89 29.94
CA CYS A 126 -5.66 -11.24 31.19
C CYS A 126 -4.87 -9.94 31.45
N ASP A 127 -3.79 -9.70 30.70
CA ASP A 127 -2.91 -8.53 30.81
C ASP A 127 -3.47 -7.28 30.11
N ARG A 128 -4.61 -6.79 30.61
CA ARG A 128 -5.31 -5.63 30.06
C ARG A 128 -4.51 -4.35 30.30
N ASP A 129 -4.11 -3.71 29.21
CA ASP A 129 -3.20 -2.56 29.19
C ASP A 129 -3.97 -1.25 29.04
N ILE A 130 -5.01 -1.23 28.19
CA ILE A 130 -5.97 -0.12 28.06
C ILE A 130 -7.34 -0.71 27.85
N GLU A 131 -8.33 -0.22 28.60
CA GLU A 131 -9.72 -0.61 28.41
C GLU A 131 -10.59 0.65 28.24
N GLY A 132 -11.50 0.59 27.27
CA GLY A 132 -12.65 1.50 27.24
C GLY A 132 -13.79 0.96 28.11
N GLU A 133 -14.86 1.74 28.21
CA GLU A 133 -16.07 1.34 28.91
C GLU A 133 -16.97 0.45 28.04
N TRP A 134 -17.88 -0.28 28.70
CA TRP A 134 -18.94 -1.02 28.01
C TRP A 134 -19.99 -0.05 27.49
N CYS A 135 -20.21 -0.07 26.18
CA CYS A 135 -21.19 0.80 25.52
C CYS A 135 -22.21 -0.01 24.74
N PRO A 136 -23.45 0.48 24.57
CA PRO A 136 -24.49 -0.22 23.82
C PRO A 136 -24.17 -0.37 22.32
N THR A 137 -23.33 0.51 21.76
CA THR A 137 -22.97 0.49 20.33
C THR A 137 -21.46 0.48 20.10
N ALA A 138 -21.05 -0.04 18.95
CA ALA A 138 -19.65 -0.11 18.53
C ALA A 138 -18.95 1.26 18.42
N PRO A 139 -19.58 2.31 17.83
CA PRO A 139 -18.95 3.61 17.71
C PRO A 139 -18.69 4.26 19.08
N LEU A 140 -19.63 4.14 20.01
CA LEU A 140 -19.48 4.64 21.38
C LEU A 140 -18.34 3.93 22.12
N ALA A 141 -18.26 2.59 22.00
CA ALA A 141 -17.16 1.82 22.58
C ALA A 141 -15.80 2.25 22.01
N LYS A 142 -15.73 2.55 20.70
CA LYS A 142 -14.51 3.07 20.05
C LYS A 142 -14.15 4.46 20.55
N ALA A 143 -15.13 5.34 20.76
CA ALA A 143 -14.91 6.68 21.30
C ALA A 143 -14.38 6.61 22.75
N SER A 144 -14.99 5.77 23.59
CA SER A 144 -14.53 5.53 24.96
C SER A 144 -13.08 5.00 25.00
N TYR A 145 -12.75 4.03 24.15
CA TYR A 145 -11.37 3.53 24.04
C TYR A 145 -10.36 4.60 23.59
N LYS A 146 -10.73 5.46 22.64
CA LYS A 146 -9.86 6.58 22.24
C LYS A 146 -9.64 7.58 23.38
N ALA A 147 -10.65 7.83 24.20
CA ALA A 147 -10.51 8.68 25.39
C ALA A 147 -9.55 8.03 26.41
N ALA A 148 -9.66 6.73 26.64
CA ALA A 148 -8.73 5.99 27.51
C ALA A 148 -7.28 6.02 26.98
N LEU A 149 -7.08 5.86 25.67
CA LEU A 149 -5.79 6.02 25.01
C LEU A 149 -5.18 7.41 25.21
N LEU A 150 -6.00 8.45 25.05
CA LEU A 150 -5.55 9.84 25.22
C LEU A 150 -5.14 10.10 26.66
N ARG A 151 -5.97 9.68 27.63
CA ARG A 151 -5.67 9.79 29.07
C ARG A 151 -4.33 9.17 29.43
N ARG A 152 -4.03 7.99 28.88
CA ARG A 152 -2.75 7.33 29.10
C ARG A 152 -1.58 8.04 28.43
N LYS A 153 -1.78 8.65 27.26
CA LYS A 153 -0.72 9.40 26.58
C LYS A 153 -0.34 10.67 27.33
N THR A 154 -1.28 11.24 28.09
CA THR A 154 -1.09 12.45 28.89
C THR A 154 -0.66 12.20 30.33
N ALA A 155 -0.69 10.95 30.79
CA ALA A 155 -0.25 10.53 32.12
C ALA A 155 1.23 10.11 32.08
#